data_AF-A0A6G0IIY3-F1
#
_entry.id   AF-A0A6G0IIY3-F1
#
_cell.length_a   1.000
_cell.length_b   1.000
_cell.length_c   1.000
_cell.angle_alpha   90.00
_cell.angle_beta   90.00
_cell.angle_gamma   90.00
#
_symmetry.space_group_name_H-M   'P 1'
#
loop_
_entity.id
_entity.type
_entity.pdbx_description
1 polymer ?
#
loop_
_entity_poly.entity_id
_entity_poly.type
_entity_poly.pdbx_seq_one_letter_code
_entity_poly.pdbx_strand_id
1 'polypeptide(L)'
;MGLEELALRLNDSGYKNWLKAARCLLLLREGLHPFITQHMRDFHGDLLNQNTLLRKPCETSCRPRGTKFSSPCRACSEWQRVILKHHRQRETATVNWGNCFPPRWRKDNWEVAKAYMPRGQGEVKGADQCDASALLNLINYCDYFQSVDLKCVREVIRFRNELMHSCEFCVKDEWMKHYQTTLKNLVWQFRNQPQMATVGRQIEEVSMFVCVCAPPLMLVLKYCACLFVCLIRC
;
A
#
# COMPACT_ATOMS: atom_id res chain seq x y z
N MET A 1 -0.08 32.68 -4.50
CA MET A 1 -0.29 32.15 -5.86
C MET A 1 -1.37 32.99 -6.51
N GLY A 2 -1.03 33.71 -7.59
CA GLY A 2 -2.00 34.51 -8.35
C GLY A 2 -2.95 33.64 -9.17
N LEU A 3 -4.10 34.18 -9.60
CA LEU A 3 -5.07 33.45 -10.43
C LEU A 3 -4.46 32.97 -11.77
N GLU A 4 -3.58 33.76 -12.37
CA GLU A 4 -2.88 33.42 -13.62
C GLU A 4 -1.87 32.28 -13.43
N GLU A 5 -1.09 32.32 -12.35
CA GLU A 5 -0.13 31.28 -11.98
C GLU A 5 -0.83 29.94 -11.74
N LEU A 6 -1.99 29.96 -11.07
CA LEU A 6 -2.83 28.79 -10.89
C LEU A 6 -3.37 28.26 -12.23
N ALA A 7 -3.81 29.15 -13.13
CA ALA A 7 -4.33 28.77 -14.44
C ALA A 7 -3.25 28.14 -15.33
N LEU A 8 -2.02 28.69 -15.32
CA LEU A 8 -0.86 28.09 -15.99
C LEU A 8 -0.57 26.70 -15.43
N ARG A 9 -0.55 26.56 -14.11
CA ARG A 9 -0.28 25.29 -13.46
C ARG A 9 -1.33 24.23 -13.78
N LEU A 10 -2.61 24.59 -13.72
CA LEU A 10 -3.71 23.69 -14.06
C LEU A 10 -3.74 23.30 -15.53
N ASN A 11 -3.07 24.05 -16.41
CA ASN A 11 -2.95 23.74 -17.83
C ASN A 11 -1.67 23.01 -18.22
N ASP A 12 -0.69 22.91 -17.31
CA ASP A 12 0.53 22.12 -17.51
C ASP A 12 0.20 20.63 -17.69
N SER A 13 0.64 20.05 -18.81
CA SER A 13 0.37 18.64 -19.14
C SER A 13 1.02 17.71 -18.12
N GLY A 14 2.22 18.03 -17.67
CA GLY A 14 2.94 17.19 -16.71
C GLY A 14 2.30 17.21 -15.32
N TYR A 15 1.75 18.35 -14.88
CA TYR A 15 0.92 18.42 -13.67
C TYR A 15 -0.36 17.62 -13.78
N LYS A 16 -1.08 17.73 -14.91
CA LYS A 16 -2.27 16.92 -15.18
C LYS A 16 -1.94 15.43 -15.11
N ASN A 17 -0.82 15.00 -15.68
CA ASN A 17 -0.37 13.61 -15.60
C ASN A 17 -0.04 13.18 -14.17
N TRP A 18 0.61 14.03 -13.39
CA TRP A 18 0.92 13.75 -12.00
C TRP A 18 -0.38 13.53 -11.18
N LEU A 19 -1.38 14.39 -11.39
CA LEU A 19 -2.70 14.26 -10.76
C LEU A 19 -3.43 12.98 -11.17
N LYS A 20 -3.40 12.63 -12.46
CA LYS A 20 -3.95 11.36 -12.96
C LYS A 20 -3.27 10.17 -12.31
N ALA A 21 -1.94 10.18 -12.26
CA ALA A 21 -1.16 9.09 -11.68
C ALA A 21 -1.48 8.90 -10.19
N ALA A 22 -1.56 9.99 -9.43
CA ALA A 22 -1.93 9.99 -8.03
C ALA A 22 -3.36 9.47 -7.83
N ARG A 23 -4.32 9.89 -8.67
CA ARG A 23 -5.70 9.39 -8.63
C ARG A 23 -5.77 7.89 -8.91
N CYS A 24 -5.00 7.39 -9.87
CA CYS A 24 -4.92 5.97 -10.17
C CYS A 24 -4.38 5.14 -8.99
N LEU A 25 -3.42 5.67 -8.21
CA LEU A 25 -2.96 4.99 -6.99
C LEU A 25 -4.04 4.90 -5.91
N LEU A 26 -4.85 5.95 -5.75
CA LEU A 26 -5.99 5.93 -4.82
C LEU A 26 -6.99 4.86 -5.24
N LEU A 27 -7.35 4.81 -6.53
CA LEU A 27 -8.25 3.79 -7.07
C LEU A 27 -7.70 2.37 -6.89
N LEU A 28 -6.40 2.17 -7.17
CA LEU A 28 -5.74 0.88 -6.94
C LEU A 28 -5.87 0.46 -5.47
N ARG A 29 -5.64 1.39 -4.54
CA ARG A 29 -5.78 1.14 -3.10
C ARG A 29 -7.21 0.76 -2.71
N GLU A 30 -8.23 1.41 -3.26
CA GLU A 30 -9.64 1.02 -3.07
C GLU A 30 -9.90 -0.43 -3.53
N GLY A 31 -9.29 -0.85 -4.65
CA GLY A 31 -9.44 -2.23 -5.15
C GLY A 31 -8.68 -3.27 -4.34
N LEU A 32 -7.50 -2.92 -3.83
CA LEU A 32 -6.62 -3.85 -3.12
C LEU A 32 -7.07 -4.13 -1.68
N HIS A 33 -7.59 -3.14 -0.95
CA HIS A 33 -7.82 -3.31 0.48
C HIS A 33 -8.81 -4.45 0.82
N PRO A 34 -9.94 -4.68 0.10
CA PRO A 34 -10.85 -5.77 0.42
C PRO A 34 -10.21 -7.14 0.17
N PHE A 35 -9.48 -7.25 -0.95
CA PHE A 35 -8.75 -8.47 -1.33
C PHE A 35 -7.71 -8.83 -0.26
N ILE A 36 -6.91 -7.85 0.15
CA ILE A 36 -5.87 -8.01 1.18
C ILE A 36 -6.47 -8.34 2.53
N THR A 37 -7.53 -7.64 2.95
CA THR A 37 -8.21 -7.91 4.23
C THR A 37 -8.69 -9.35 4.30
N GLN A 38 -9.30 -9.87 3.24
CA GLN A 38 -9.75 -11.26 3.22
C GLN A 38 -8.57 -12.23 3.28
N HIS A 39 -7.54 -12.03 2.44
CA HIS A 39 -6.36 -12.92 2.41
C HIS A 39 -5.61 -12.94 3.75
N MET A 40 -5.49 -11.79 4.42
CA MET A 40 -4.83 -11.74 5.72
C MET A 40 -5.64 -12.43 6.82
N ARG A 41 -6.98 -12.39 6.76
CA ARG A 41 -7.84 -13.16 7.67
C ARG A 41 -7.64 -14.66 7.48
N ASP A 42 -7.64 -15.12 6.23
CA ASP A 42 -7.49 -16.54 5.90
C ASP A 42 -6.09 -17.03 6.31
N PHE A 43 -5.04 -16.29 5.92
CA PHE A 43 -3.66 -16.58 6.33
C PHE A 43 -3.51 -16.67 7.84
N HIS A 44 -4.07 -15.70 8.58
CA HIS A 44 -4.03 -15.69 10.03
C HIS A 44 -4.73 -16.90 10.65
N GLY A 45 -5.90 -17.26 10.13
CA GLY A 45 -6.64 -18.46 10.53
C GLY A 45 -5.83 -19.74 10.30
N ASP A 46 -5.20 -19.87 9.13
CA ASP A 46 -4.36 -21.01 8.78
C ASP A 46 -3.17 -21.15 9.73
N LEU A 47 -2.48 -20.04 10.02
CA LEU A 47 -1.38 -20.03 10.99
C LEU A 47 -1.83 -20.53 12.37
N LEU A 48 -2.96 -20.01 12.86
CA LEU A 48 -3.52 -20.42 14.14
C LEU A 48 -3.98 -21.89 14.15
N ASN A 49 -4.43 -22.42 13.02
CA ASN A 49 -4.84 -23.82 12.89
C ASN A 49 -3.65 -24.78 12.87
N GLN A 50 -2.56 -24.39 12.23
CA GLN A 50 -1.36 -25.22 12.10
C GLN A 50 -0.48 -25.20 13.35
N ASN A 51 -0.61 -24.18 14.21
CA ASN A 51 0.31 -23.99 15.33
C ASN A 51 -0.41 -23.54 16.62
N THR A 52 -0.53 -24.46 17.56
CA THR A 52 -1.22 -24.22 18.84
C THR A 52 -0.50 -23.24 19.75
N LEU A 53 0.81 -23.03 19.60
CA LEU A 53 1.56 -22.01 20.37
C LEU A 53 1.15 -20.59 19.99
N LEU A 54 0.79 -20.34 18.73
CA LEU A 54 0.34 -19.03 18.27
C LEU A 54 -0.98 -18.57 18.93
N ARG A 55 -1.76 -19.53 19.46
CA ARG A 55 -3.00 -19.27 20.21
C ARG A 55 -2.73 -18.80 21.66
N LYS A 56 -1.52 -19.03 22.17
CA LYS A 56 -1.15 -18.59 23.52
C LYS A 56 -1.04 -17.06 23.59
N PRO A 57 -1.45 -16.42 24.70
CA PRO A 57 -1.28 -14.98 24.87
C PRO A 57 0.20 -14.60 24.92
N CYS A 58 0.49 -13.34 24.60
CA CYS A 58 1.76 -12.73 24.97
C CYS A 58 1.85 -12.68 26.51
N GLU A 59 2.96 -13.15 27.07
CA GLU A 59 3.16 -13.29 28.51
C GLU A 59 3.66 -11.99 29.16
N THR A 60 4.46 -11.21 28.44
CA THR A 60 5.19 -10.06 29.01
C THR A 60 4.78 -8.71 28.43
N SER A 61 3.68 -8.65 27.67
CA SER A 61 3.26 -7.43 26.96
C SER A 61 4.38 -6.86 26.08
N CYS A 62 4.98 -7.74 25.26
CA CYS A 62 6.12 -7.45 24.40
C CYS A 62 5.93 -6.19 23.53
N ARG A 63 6.94 -5.31 23.51
CA ARG A 63 6.94 -4.07 22.72
C ARG A 63 8.23 -3.92 21.90
N PRO A 64 8.22 -4.30 20.61
CA PRO A 64 9.35 -4.05 19.71
C PRO A 64 9.52 -2.56 19.41
N ARG A 65 10.71 -2.18 18.93
CA ARG A 65 11.02 -0.79 18.51
C ARG A 65 11.82 -0.79 17.22
N GLY A 66 11.36 -0.02 16.23
CA GLY A 66 12.00 0.07 14.93
C GLY A 66 12.17 -1.32 14.31
N THR A 67 13.41 -1.69 13.98
CA THR A 67 13.75 -3.00 13.42
C THR A 67 14.21 -4.03 14.46
N LYS A 68 14.12 -3.70 15.76
CA LYS A 68 14.59 -4.55 16.85
C LYS A 68 13.41 -5.15 17.62
N PHE A 69 13.47 -6.47 17.81
CA PHE A 69 12.58 -7.19 18.73
C PHE A 69 13.41 -8.07 19.67
N SER A 70 14.02 -7.44 20.67
CA SER A 70 14.88 -8.12 21.65
C SER A 70 14.02 -8.80 22.73
N SER A 71 14.39 -10.02 23.10
CA SER A 71 13.80 -10.80 24.20
C SER A 71 12.27 -11.01 24.14
N PRO A 72 11.71 -11.53 23.03
CA PRO A 72 10.30 -11.92 22.98
C PRO A 72 9.99 -13.06 23.96
N CYS A 73 8.79 -13.02 24.57
CA CYS A 73 8.25 -14.17 25.31
C CYS A 73 7.99 -15.35 24.36
N ARG A 74 7.80 -16.56 24.91
CA ARG A 74 7.68 -17.81 24.12
C ARG A 74 6.67 -17.70 22.96
N ALA A 75 5.47 -17.19 23.23
CA ALA A 75 4.45 -17.01 22.20
C ALA A 75 4.87 -16.00 21.12
N CYS A 76 5.50 -14.89 21.51
CA CYS A 76 5.95 -13.86 20.56
C CYS A 76 7.16 -14.30 19.74
N SER A 77 8.06 -15.12 20.31
CA SER A 77 9.17 -15.73 19.57
C SER A 77 8.65 -16.63 18.46
N GLU A 78 7.58 -17.38 18.74
CA GLU A 78 6.97 -18.25 17.74
C GLU A 78 6.26 -17.47 16.63
N TRP A 79 5.56 -16.38 16.98
CA TRP A 79 5.03 -15.44 15.99
C TRP A 79 6.14 -14.84 15.12
N GLN A 80 7.23 -14.37 15.73
CA GLN A 80 8.37 -13.81 15.02
C GLN A 80 8.95 -14.83 14.02
N ARG A 81 9.14 -16.08 14.45
CA ARG A 81 9.63 -17.17 13.61
C ARG A 81 8.71 -17.43 12.41
N VAL A 82 7.40 -17.48 12.63
CA VAL A 82 6.41 -17.72 11.59
C VAL A 82 6.33 -16.54 10.61
N ILE A 83 6.35 -15.31 11.10
CA ILE A 83 6.38 -14.10 10.26
C ILE A 83 7.64 -14.10 9.37
N LEU A 84 8.81 -14.39 9.94
CA LEU A 84 10.06 -14.47 9.16
C LEU A 84 10.03 -15.63 8.16
N LYS A 85 9.44 -16.77 8.50
CA LYS A 85 9.25 -17.90 7.58
C LYS A 85 8.41 -17.52 6.37
N HIS A 86 7.38 -16.69 6.55
CA HIS A 86 6.51 -16.24 5.47
C HIS A 86 6.99 -14.94 4.80
N HIS A 87 8.16 -14.44 5.19
CA HIS A 87 8.81 -13.34 4.50
C HIS A 87 9.58 -13.85 3.29
N ARG A 88 9.37 -13.28 2.09
CA ARG A 88 10.05 -13.72 0.86
C ARG A 88 11.57 -13.53 0.89
N GLN A 89 12.07 -12.68 1.77
CA GLN A 89 13.51 -12.43 1.98
C GLN A 89 13.99 -13.03 3.32
N ARG A 90 13.74 -14.32 3.57
CA ARG A 90 13.88 -14.96 4.89
C ARG A 90 15.20 -14.66 5.62
N GLU A 91 16.31 -14.62 4.90
CA GLU A 91 17.66 -14.49 5.47
C GLU A 91 18.09 -13.03 5.66
N THR A 92 17.56 -12.11 4.85
CA THR A 92 17.98 -10.70 4.82
C THR A 92 16.87 -9.73 5.25
N ALA A 93 15.72 -10.27 5.66
CA ALA A 93 14.53 -9.50 6.01
C ALA A 93 14.84 -8.50 7.13
N THR A 94 14.67 -7.22 6.82
CA THR A 94 14.62 -6.16 7.83
C THR A 94 13.17 -5.81 8.11
N VAL A 95 12.60 -6.48 9.12
CA VAL A 95 11.20 -6.27 9.52
C VAL A 95 11.08 -5.03 10.41
N ASN A 96 10.12 -4.15 10.09
CA ASN A 96 9.77 -3.01 10.93
C ASN A 96 8.90 -3.44 12.11
N TRP A 97 9.48 -4.20 13.05
CA TRP A 97 8.77 -4.72 14.22
C TRP A 97 8.04 -3.64 15.02
N GLY A 98 8.54 -2.41 15.04
CA GLY A 98 7.89 -1.26 15.69
C GLY A 98 6.54 -0.86 15.09
N ASN A 99 6.15 -1.39 13.92
CA ASN A 99 4.79 -1.28 13.42
C ASN A 99 3.82 -2.20 14.19
N CYS A 100 4.30 -3.28 14.80
CA CYS A 100 3.47 -4.35 15.33
C CYS A 100 3.20 -4.18 16.82
N PHE A 101 2.05 -4.66 17.27
CA PHE A 101 1.73 -4.85 18.68
C PHE A 101 1.55 -6.35 19.01
N PRO A 102 2.64 -7.06 19.39
CA PRO A 102 2.62 -8.52 19.61
C PRO A 102 1.51 -9.08 20.50
N PRO A 103 1.05 -8.38 21.57
CA PRO A 103 -0.06 -8.88 22.38
C PRO A 103 -1.37 -9.10 21.60
N ARG A 104 -1.52 -8.51 20.41
CA ARG A 104 -2.68 -8.67 19.53
C ARG A 104 -2.51 -9.71 18.43
N TRP A 105 -1.30 -10.20 18.14
CA TRP A 105 -1.07 -11.13 17.02
C TRP A 105 -1.96 -12.36 17.03
N ARG A 106 -2.34 -12.89 18.19
CA ARG A 106 -3.24 -14.05 18.26
C ARG A 106 -4.70 -13.77 17.84
N LYS A 107 -5.14 -12.51 17.88
CA LYS A 107 -6.55 -12.11 17.66
C LYS A 107 -6.73 -11.24 16.43
N ASP A 108 -5.68 -10.54 16.02
CA ASP A 108 -5.74 -9.49 15.02
C ASP A 108 -4.80 -9.84 13.86
N ASN A 109 -5.40 -10.23 12.73
CA ASN A 109 -4.69 -10.53 11.50
C ASN A 109 -3.93 -9.31 10.97
N TRP A 110 -4.41 -8.10 11.25
CA TRP A 110 -3.80 -6.89 10.73
C TRP A 110 -2.47 -6.58 11.43
N GLU A 111 -2.38 -6.88 12.72
CA GLU A 111 -1.13 -6.75 13.48
C GLU A 111 -0.03 -7.67 12.95
N VAL A 112 -0.39 -8.80 12.31
CA VAL A 112 0.55 -9.66 11.59
C VAL A 112 0.92 -9.06 10.24
N ALA A 113 -0.06 -8.49 9.51
CA ALA A 113 0.17 -7.85 8.22
C ALA A 113 1.22 -6.72 8.28
N LYS A 114 1.20 -5.91 9.34
CA LYS A 114 2.11 -4.77 9.55
C LYS A 114 3.59 -5.12 9.53
N ALA A 115 3.95 -6.38 9.80
CA ALA A 115 5.34 -6.85 9.76
C ALA A 115 5.92 -6.85 8.33
N TYR A 116 5.07 -6.92 7.31
CA TYR A 116 5.48 -6.94 5.90
C TYR A 116 5.39 -5.55 5.25
N MET A 117 5.15 -4.51 6.03
CA MET A 117 4.93 -3.15 5.55
C MET A 117 6.14 -2.23 5.82
N PRO A 118 6.27 -1.13 5.07
CA PRO A 118 7.25 -0.09 5.39
C PRO A 118 7.02 0.48 6.80
N ARG A 119 8.01 1.21 7.32
CA ARG A 119 7.90 1.90 8.60
C ARG A 119 6.70 2.86 8.61
N GLY A 120 6.12 3.09 9.78
CA GLY A 120 5.08 4.10 9.99
C GLY A 120 3.65 3.56 10.06
N GLN A 121 3.48 2.23 10.14
CA GLN A 121 2.15 1.59 10.15
C GLN A 121 1.66 1.21 11.56
N GLY A 122 2.29 1.74 12.61
CA GLY A 122 2.00 1.40 14.01
C GLY A 122 0.52 1.61 14.39
N GLU A 123 -0.02 2.78 14.06
CA GLU A 123 -1.38 3.19 14.45
C GLU A 123 -2.48 2.74 13.49
N VAL A 124 -2.11 2.16 12.34
CA VAL A 124 -3.06 1.73 11.30
C VAL A 124 -3.85 0.52 11.78
N LYS A 125 -5.17 0.54 11.67
CA LYS A 125 -6.04 -0.55 12.17
C LYS A 125 -6.57 -1.49 11.10
N GLY A 126 -6.42 -1.15 9.84
CA GLY A 126 -6.92 -1.95 8.72
C GLY A 126 -6.34 -1.53 7.37
N ALA A 127 -6.60 -2.34 6.35
CA ALA A 127 -6.14 -2.10 4.99
C ALA A 127 -6.74 -0.82 4.38
N ASP A 128 -7.95 -0.48 4.82
CA ASP A 128 -8.72 0.73 4.50
C ASP A 128 -8.15 2.00 5.15
N GLN A 129 -7.02 1.92 5.84
CA GLN A 129 -6.28 3.08 6.37
C GLN A 129 -4.87 3.18 5.78
N CYS A 130 -4.45 2.19 4.98
CA CYS A 130 -3.17 2.21 4.30
C CYS A 130 -3.22 3.01 2.99
N ASP A 131 -2.06 3.52 2.58
CA ASP A 131 -1.81 3.95 1.21
C ASP A 131 -1.57 2.75 0.29
N ALA A 132 -1.54 2.98 -1.03
CA ALA A 132 -1.28 1.94 -2.01
C ALA A 132 0.06 1.22 -1.76
N SER A 133 1.08 1.92 -1.25
CA SER A 133 2.40 1.32 -1.12
C SER A 133 2.54 0.40 0.07
N ALA A 134 1.91 0.70 1.20
CA ALA A 134 1.88 -0.22 2.33
C ALA A 134 1.21 -1.55 1.91
N LEU A 135 0.12 -1.47 1.16
CA LEU A 135 -0.58 -2.63 0.60
C LEU A 135 0.27 -3.39 -0.43
N LEU A 136 0.94 -2.70 -1.35
CA LEU A 136 1.81 -3.32 -2.35
C LEU A 136 3.06 -3.96 -1.70
N ASN A 137 3.63 -3.34 -0.66
CA ASN A 137 4.76 -3.90 0.07
C ASN A 137 4.36 -5.18 0.82
N LEU A 138 3.18 -5.22 1.43
CA LEU A 138 2.64 -6.43 2.04
C LEU A 138 2.59 -7.59 1.03
N ILE A 139 2.06 -7.35 -0.17
CA ILE A 139 2.02 -8.35 -1.25
C ILE A 139 3.45 -8.75 -1.67
N ASN A 140 4.36 -7.77 -1.78
CA ASN A 140 5.74 -7.99 -2.19
C ASN A 140 6.55 -8.83 -1.19
N TYR A 141 6.30 -8.70 0.11
CA TYR A 141 7.11 -9.34 1.16
C TYR A 141 6.49 -10.59 1.77
N CYS A 142 5.17 -10.73 1.78
CA CYS A 142 4.49 -11.92 2.31
C CYS A 142 4.36 -13.00 1.20
N ASP A 143 4.83 -14.22 1.48
CA ASP A 143 4.77 -15.34 0.53
C ASP A 143 3.36 -15.93 0.39
N TYR A 144 2.42 -15.60 1.27
CA TYR A 144 1.01 -15.98 1.13
C TYR A 144 0.38 -15.46 -0.18
N PHE A 145 0.87 -14.33 -0.71
CA PHE A 145 0.44 -13.76 -1.99
C PHE A 145 1.17 -14.36 -3.20
N GLN A 146 1.55 -15.65 -3.16
CA GLN A 146 2.36 -16.30 -4.21
C GLN A 146 1.76 -16.27 -5.62
N SER A 147 0.44 -16.11 -5.74
CA SER A 147 -0.25 -16.04 -7.03
C SER A 147 -0.09 -14.70 -7.76
N VAL A 148 0.43 -13.66 -7.09
CA VAL A 148 0.60 -12.33 -7.68
C VAL A 148 2.00 -12.19 -8.27
N ASP A 149 2.11 -11.75 -9.52
CA ASP A 149 3.40 -11.46 -10.15
C ASP A 149 4.10 -10.27 -9.46
N LEU A 150 5.19 -10.58 -8.77
CA LEU A 150 6.00 -9.60 -8.03
C LEU A 150 6.70 -8.60 -8.94
N LYS A 151 6.95 -8.91 -10.21
CA LYS A 151 7.54 -7.96 -11.16
C LYS A 151 6.58 -6.79 -11.37
N CYS A 152 5.30 -7.09 -11.61
CA CYS A 152 4.26 -6.08 -11.72
C CYS A 152 4.14 -5.24 -10.44
N VAL A 153 4.14 -5.88 -9.27
CA VAL A 153 4.03 -5.18 -7.97
C VAL A 153 5.20 -4.22 -7.75
N ARG A 154 6.44 -4.69 -7.98
CA ARG A 154 7.66 -3.89 -7.78
C ARG A 154 7.76 -2.72 -8.74
N GLU A 155 7.34 -2.89 -10.00
CA GLU A 155 7.29 -1.79 -10.97
C GLU A 155 6.29 -0.71 -10.53
N VAL A 156 5.11 -1.08 -10.04
CA VAL A 156 4.14 -0.09 -9.51
C VAL A 156 4.67 0.61 -8.26
N ILE A 157 5.37 -0.10 -7.36
CA ILE A 157 6.06 0.52 -6.22
C ILE A 157 7.12 1.53 -6.70
N ARG A 158 7.89 1.19 -7.75
CA ARG A 158 8.88 2.11 -8.33
C ARG A 158 8.21 3.39 -8.83
N PHE A 159 7.18 3.26 -9.67
CA PHE A 159 6.44 4.42 -10.18
C PHE A 159 5.79 5.25 -9.07
N ARG A 160 5.25 4.62 -8.01
CA ARG A 160 4.75 5.33 -6.84
C ARG A 160 5.85 6.21 -6.26
N ASN A 161 7.02 5.64 -6.00
CA ASN A 161 8.12 6.36 -5.36
C ASN A 161 8.63 7.50 -6.24
N GLU A 162 8.77 7.28 -7.55
CA GLU A 162 9.12 8.33 -8.51
C GLU A 162 8.08 9.47 -8.50
N LEU A 163 6.78 9.13 -8.48
CA LEU A 163 5.69 10.11 -8.45
C LEU A 163 5.72 10.97 -7.17
N MET A 164 5.93 10.34 -6.01
CA MET A 164 5.98 11.02 -4.72
C MET A 164 7.24 11.88 -4.54
N HIS A 165 8.32 11.55 -5.25
CA HIS A 165 9.57 12.32 -5.24
C HIS A 165 9.67 13.34 -6.39
N SER A 166 8.63 13.51 -7.20
CA SER A 166 8.58 14.58 -8.21
C SER A 166 8.41 15.93 -7.51
N CYS A 167 9.53 16.67 -7.36
CA CYS A 167 9.55 17.97 -6.66
C CYS A 167 8.65 19.02 -7.33
N GLU A 168 8.57 18.97 -8.66
CA GLU A 168 7.72 19.85 -9.46
C GLU A 168 6.31 19.29 -9.66
N PHE A 169 5.92 18.20 -8.97
CA PHE A 169 4.66 17.48 -9.17
C PHE A 169 4.30 17.32 -10.65
N CYS A 170 5.28 16.94 -11.46
CA CYS A 170 5.20 16.95 -12.91
C CYS A 170 5.80 15.66 -13.45
N VAL A 171 5.08 14.98 -14.36
CA VAL A 171 5.57 13.76 -15.01
C VAL A 171 5.29 13.80 -16.51
N LYS A 172 6.28 13.35 -17.29
CA LYS A 172 6.22 13.37 -18.77
C LYS A 172 5.19 12.38 -19.30
N ASP A 173 4.70 12.62 -20.51
CA ASP A 173 3.73 11.73 -21.18
C ASP A 173 4.25 10.31 -21.36
N GLU A 174 5.52 10.14 -21.71
CA GLU A 174 6.17 8.83 -21.85
C GLU A 174 6.16 8.05 -20.52
N TRP A 175 6.48 8.75 -19.43
CA TRP A 175 6.41 8.19 -18.08
C TRP A 175 4.97 7.75 -17.76
N MET A 176 3.98 8.59 -18.06
CA MET A 176 2.57 8.29 -17.81
C MET A 176 2.09 7.07 -18.59
N LYS A 177 2.50 6.93 -19.87
CA LYS A 177 2.18 5.75 -20.69
C LYS A 177 2.75 4.46 -20.10
N HIS A 178 3.99 4.49 -19.63
CA HIS A 178 4.63 3.33 -18.99
C HIS A 178 3.94 2.98 -17.66
N TYR A 179 3.64 4.00 -16.85
CA TYR A 179 2.90 3.82 -15.61
C TYR A 179 1.52 3.20 -15.84
N GLN A 180 0.75 3.70 -16.81
CA GLN A 180 -0.57 3.16 -17.15
C GLN A 180 -0.50 1.69 -17.58
N THR A 181 0.46 1.36 -18.44
CA THR A 181 0.66 -0.03 -18.91
C THR A 181 0.98 -0.95 -17.74
N THR A 182 1.90 -0.53 -16.87
CA THR A 182 2.30 -1.27 -15.68
C THR A 182 1.13 -1.47 -14.72
N LEU A 183 0.35 -0.42 -14.49
CA LEU A 183 -0.80 -0.46 -13.60
C LEU A 183 -1.91 -1.38 -14.13
N LYS A 184 -2.20 -1.33 -15.44
CA LYS A 184 -3.14 -2.24 -16.09
C LYS A 184 -2.71 -3.70 -15.94
N ASN A 185 -1.42 -3.99 -16.14
CA ASN A 185 -0.88 -5.33 -15.95
C ASN A 185 -1.04 -5.81 -14.50
N LEU A 186 -0.84 -4.94 -13.52
CA LEU A 186 -1.07 -5.27 -12.11
C LEU A 186 -2.56 -5.51 -11.81
N VAL A 187 -3.45 -4.60 -12.24
CA VAL A 187 -4.91 -4.72 -12.04
C VAL A 187 -5.43 -6.03 -12.64
N TRP A 188 -4.90 -6.44 -13.79
CA TRP A 188 -5.25 -7.69 -14.44
C TRP A 188 -4.93 -8.94 -13.60
N GLN A 189 -3.89 -8.91 -12.75
CA GLN A 189 -3.57 -10.00 -11.83
C GLN A 189 -4.72 -10.29 -10.85
N PHE A 190 -5.58 -9.31 -10.59
CA PHE A 190 -6.73 -9.45 -9.70
C PHE A 190 -8.07 -9.44 -10.45
N ARG A 191 -8.10 -9.77 -11.76
CA ARG A 191 -9.34 -9.76 -12.59
C ARG A 191 -10.48 -10.61 -12.04
N ASN A 192 -10.16 -11.64 -11.24
CA ASN A 192 -11.16 -12.51 -10.60
C ASN A 192 -11.81 -11.85 -9.37
N GLN A 193 -11.36 -10.66 -8.97
CA GLN A 193 -11.90 -9.89 -7.86
C GLN A 193 -12.89 -8.84 -8.39
N PRO A 194 -14.19 -8.91 -8.02
CA PRO A 194 -15.22 -8.01 -8.56
C PRO A 194 -14.88 -6.52 -8.39
N GLN A 195 -14.33 -6.14 -7.23
CA GLN A 195 -13.91 -4.78 -6.94
C GLN A 195 -12.80 -4.29 -7.89
N MET A 196 -11.90 -5.19 -8.32
CA MET A 196 -10.79 -4.80 -9.19
C MET A 196 -11.27 -4.54 -10.63
N ALA A 197 -12.32 -5.22 -11.10
CA ALA A 197 -12.90 -4.94 -12.41
C ALA A 197 -13.44 -3.51 -12.51
N THR A 198 -14.08 -3.00 -11.45
CA THR A 198 -14.54 -1.61 -11.38
C THR A 198 -13.36 -0.63 -11.32
N VAL A 199 -12.34 -0.93 -10.50
CA VAL A 199 -11.13 -0.10 -10.40
C VAL A 199 -10.38 -0.03 -11.73
N GLY A 200 -10.29 -1.13 -12.47
CA GLY A 200 -9.69 -1.16 -13.80
C GLY A 200 -10.36 -0.20 -14.77
N ARG A 201 -11.70 -0.19 -14.83
CA ARG A 201 -12.46 0.75 -15.65
C ARG A 201 -12.22 2.21 -15.24
N GLN A 202 -12.25 2.49 -13.93
CA GLN A 202 -12.01 3.85 -13.43
C GLN A 202 -10.59 4.35 -13.74
N ILE A 203 -9.58 3.48 -13.69
CA ILE A 203 -8.21 3.81 -14.07
C ILE A 203 -8.12 4.15 -15.57
N GLU A 204 -8.86 3.44 -16.41
CA GLU A 204 -8.95 3.73 -17.85
C GLU A 204 -9.64 5.07 -18.12
N GLU A 205 -10.74 5.35 -17.43
CA GLU A 205 -11.43 6.65 -17.51
C GLU A 205 -10.51 7.81 -17.14
N VAL A 206 -9.83 7.73 -15.99
CA VAL A 206 -8.86 8.76 -15.54
C VAL A 206 -7.75 8.98 -16.56
N SER A 207 -7.35 7.93 -17.27
CA SER A 207 -6.34 8.00 -18.32
C SER A 207 -6.83 8.78 -19.54
N MET A 208 -8.11 8.63 -19.90
CA MET A 208 -8.75 9.30 -21.03
C MET A 208 -9.17 10.75 -20.74
N PHE A 209 -9.36 11.13 -19.48
CA PHE A 209 -9.72 12.51 -19.13
C PHE A 209 -8.62 13.49 -19.56
N VAL A 210 -8.83 14.20 -20.66
CA VAL A 210 -8.16 15.47 -20.93
C VAL A 210 -8.79 16.46 -19.97
N CYS A 211 -8.01 17.02 -19.05
CA CYS A 211 -8.51 17.96 -18.05
C CYS A 211 -9.07 19.20 -18.79
N VAL A 212 -10.37 19.17 -19.13
CA VAL A 212 -11.16 20.34 -19.46
C VAL A 212 -11.57 20.92 -18.13
N CYS A 213 -11.31 22.21 -17.94
CA CYS A 213 -11.65 22.97 -16.74
C CYS A 213 -13.16 22.90 -16.46
N ALA A 214 -13.61 21.86 -15.74
CA ALA A 214 -14.96 21.78 -15.22
C ALA A 214 -14.96 22.34 -13.78
N PRO A 215 -15.79 23.34 -13.46
CA PRO A 215 -15.86 23.98 -12.14
C PRO A 215 -15.97 23.04 -10.92
N PRO A 216 -16.59 21.84 -10.99
CA PRO A 216 -16.67 20.95 -9.81
C PRO A 216 -15.34 20.26 -9.45
N LEU A 217 -14.40 20.11 -10.40
CA LEU A 217 -13.12 19.43 -10.17
C LEU A 217 -12.09 20.30 -9.44
N MET A 218 -12.28 21.62 -9.44
CA MET A 218 -11.46 22.57 -8.67
C MET A 218 -11.64 22.38 -7.15
N LEU A 219 -12.79 21.89 -6.68
CA LEU A 219 -12.98 21.53 -5.29
C LEU A 219 -12.20 20.25 -4.94
N VAL A 220 -12.23 19.22 -5.80
CA VAL A 220 -11.47 17.98 -5.56
C VAL A 220 -9.96 18.25 -5.56
N LEU A 221 -9.47 19.14 -6.43
CA LEU A 221 -8.05 19.50 -6.50
C LEU A 221 -7.58 20.39 -5.34
N LYS A 222 -8.41 21.30 -4.83
CA LYS A 222 -8.09 22.06 -3.60
C LYS A 222 -7.96 21.16 -2.37
N TYR A 223 -8.80 20.13 -2.25
CA TYR A 223 -8.69 19.17 -1.13
C TYR A 223 -7.54 18.16 -1.32
N CYS A 224 -7.25 17.72 -2.55
CA CYS A 224 -6.14 16.80 -2.81
C CYS A 224 -4.76 17.45 -2.60
N ALA A 225 -4.55 18.71 -3.01
CA ALA A 225 -3.27 19.38 -2.79
C ALA A 225 -2.96 19.59 -1.29
N CYS A 226 -3.97 19.95 -0.48
CA CYS A 226 -3.80 20.10 0.97
C CYS A 226 -3.66 18.77 1.71
N LEU A 227 -4.33 17.68 1.28
CA LEU A 227 -4.12 16.36 1.89
C LEU A 227 -2.78 15.72 1.50
N PHE A 228 -2.29 15.94 0.28
CA PHE A 228 -1.02 15.33 -0.17
C PHE A 228 0.22 15.98 0.46
N VAL A 229 0.20 17.28 0.76
CA VAL A 229 1.30 17.94 1.50
C VAL A 229 1.44 17.38 2.94
N CYS A 230 0.35 16.89 3.55
CA CYS A 230 0.42 16.18 4.84
C CYS A 230 0.94 14.74 4.72
N LEU A 231 0.77 14.07 3.57
CA LEU A 231 1.28 12.71 3.33
C LEU A 231 2.78 12.67 2.99
N ILE A 232 3.40 13.80 2.65
CA ILE A 232 4.84 13.92 2.36
C ILE A 232 5.67 14.14 3.65
N ARG A 233 5.03 14.40 4.80
CA ARG A 233 5.69 14.45 6.11
C ARG A 233 5.52 13.14 6.89
N CYS A 234 6.18 12.06 6.45
CA CYS A 234 6.46 10.87 7.26
C CYS A 234 7.77 10.22 6.81
#